data_AF-K0S2E8-F1
#
_entry.id   AF-K0S2E8-F1
#
_cell.length_a   1.000
_cell.length_b   1.000
_cell.length_c   1.000
_cell.angle_alpha   90.00
_cell.angle_beta   90.00
_cell.angle_gamma   90.00
#
_symmetry.space_group_name_H-M   'P 1'
#
loop_
_entity.id
_entity.type
_entity.pdbx_description
1 polymer ?
#
loop_
_entity_poly.entity_id
_entity_poly.type
_entity_poly.pdbx_seq_one_letter_code
_entity_poly.pdbx_strand_id
1 'polypeptide(L)'
;MSAASAWASGPIRSSSRADIPSARTASATKNLMKDKSHRDYEKYAREVKQFEAEYGEDWDGTMIEYDTEFVGLPEYVAAAFVKGNFRTVLQWLSKGNLKERANAKCKDGGNISLLLLAAMNQHHDLMSYLLLNGADVNILHFGGDSVLTSSCINEDNTEAVRLLLSWGAEHIESGKQMIKERKLAFCQGILARGNVETANLISSELGGRRCVIVGAPSTRDDLVGKTCVVEEYIEISDHYKVRMEFTNEVLLLDANRLKRHDRTPQDPGYYVECKNNRLTRRAFKSNEDCRAFIASLGSDVGELSKVDPDADAKAEQAAADLLAELGLGDLEGPSSSASKNNQPAALGKKKKRGGKKKGRK
;
A
#
# COMPACT_ATOMS: atom_id res chain seq x y z
N MET A 1 -46.73 20.04 32.45
CA MET A 1 -46.00 21.22 31.94
C MET A 1 -44.60 20.71 31.59
N SER A 2 -44.36 20.18 30.39
CA SER A 2 -44.02 20.90 29.13
C SER A 2 -42.92 21.94 29.38
N ALA A 3 -41.77 21.96 28.69
CA ALA A 3 -41.54 21.72 27.26
C ALA A 3 -40.06 21.27 27.02
N ALA A 4 -39.83 20.31 26.12
CA ALA A 4 -39.33 20.47 24.74
C ALA A 4 -37.79 20.63 24.65
N SER A 5 -37.02 19.63 24.20
CA SER A 5 -36.77 19.29 22.79
C SER A 5 -36.67 20.50 21.85
N ALA A 6 -35.45 20.87 21.47
CA ALA A 6 -35.18 21.58 20.22
C ALA A 6 -33.74 21.29 19.75
N TRP A 7 -33.64 20.58 18.64
CA TRP A 7 -32.45 20.61 17.78
C TRP A 7 -32.30 22.02 17.20
N ALA A 8 -31.07 22.51 17.16
CA ALA A 8 -30.59 23.48 16.19
C ALA A 8 -29.17 23.04 15.85
N SER A 9 -28.93 22.25 14.80
CA SER A 9 -28.89 22.68 13.40
C SER A 9 -28.02 23.93 13.22
N GLY A 10 -26.74 23.70 12.90
CA GLY A 10 -25.85 24.70 12.33
C GLY A 10 -24.42 24.19 12.16
N PRO A 11 -23.69 24.60 11.11
CA PRO A 11 -24.08 24.64 9.70
C PRO A 11 -23.68 23.34 8.99
N ILE A 12 -24.42 23.01 7.92
CA ILE A 12 -23.91 22.15 6.85
C ILE A 12 -22.71 22.88 6.26
N ARG A 13 -21.49 22.50 6.65
CA ARG A 13 -20.24 23.03 6.08
C ARG A 13 -19.75 22.09 4.99
N SER A 14 -20.44 22.14 3.87
CA SER A 14 -19.89 21.73 2.58
C SER A 14 -19.01 22.86 2.03
N SER A 15 -17.70 22.78 2.27
CA SER A 15 -16.68 23.37 1.39
C SER A 15 -15.32 22.74 1.72
N SER A 16 -14.78 21.97 0.79
CA SER A 16 -13.37 21.54 0.69
C SER A 16 -12.61 21.26 2.01
N ARG A 17 -12.88 20.12 2.64
CA ARG A 17 -11.97 19.49 3.64
C ARG A 17 -10.65 18.96 3.03
N ALA A 18 -10.40 19.24 1.76
CA ALA A 18 -9.34 18.61 0.97
C ALA A 18 -7.95 19.24 1.15
N ASP A 19 -7.86 20.45 1.74
CA ASP A 19 -6.60 21.22 1.86
C ASP A 19 -5.86 21.06 3.19
N ILE A 20 -6.34 20.14 4.03
CA ILE A 20 -5.95 20.08 5.43
C ILE A 20 -5.25 18.73 5.65
N PRO A 21 -3.97 18.72 6.11
CA PRO A 21 -3.30 17.48 6.47
C PRO A 21 -4.18 16.68 7.43
N SER A 22 -4.28 15.36 7.25
CA SER A 22 -5.01 14.55 8.23
C SER A 22 -4.38 14.73 9.62
N ALA A 23 -5.12 14.56 10.70
CA ALA A 23 -4.55 14.66 12.05
C ALA A 23 -3.41 13.66 12.29
N ARG A 24 -3.41 12.55 11.54
CA ARG A 24 -2.31 11.58 11.52
C ARG A 24 -1.10 12.10 10.74
N THR A 25 -1.30 12.80 9.62
CA THR A 25 -0.25 13.52 8.89
C THR A 25 0.38 14.56 9.79
N ALA A 26 -0.43 15.38 10.48
CA ALA A 26 0.08 16.37 11.43
C ALA A 26 0.88 15.74 12.58
N SER A 27 0.46 14.59 13.12
CA SER A 27 1.22 13.87 14.17
C SER A 27 2.59 13.38 13.68
N ALA A 28 2.61 12.69 12.54
CA ALA A 28 3.85 12.15 11.98
C ALA A 28 4.76 13.26 11.47
N THR A 29 4.21 14.29 10.84
CA THR A 29 4.91 15.51 10.41
C THR A 29 5.51 16.22 11.63
N LYS A 30 4.79 16.35 12.75
CA LYS A 30 5.30 16.89 14.03
C LYS A 30 6.42 16.03 14.61
N ASN A 31 6.37 14.70 14.45
CA ASN A 31 7.47 13.80 14.81
C ASN A 31 8.69 13.96 13.89
N LEU A 32 8.52 14.08 12.57
CA LEU A 32 9.59 14.32 11.60
C LEU A 32 10.25 15.69 11.81
N MET A 33 9.50 16.70 12.27
CA MET A 33 10.02 18.01 12.67
C MET A 33 10.93 17.98 13.91
N LYS A 34 11.03 16.87 14.64
CA LYS A 34 12.02 16.73 15.72
C LYS A 34 13.44 16.85 15.18
N ASP A 35 13.65 16.44 13.93
CA ASP A 35 14.89 16.68 13.20
C ASP A 35 14.79 18.00 12.41
N LYS A 36 15.34 19.08 12.99
CA LYS A 36 15.40 20.40 12.34
C LYS A 36 16.32 20.46 11.13
N SER A 37 17.14 19.43 10.91
CA SER A 37 18.01 19.31 9.74
C SER A 37 17.35 18.57 8.57
N HIS A 38 16.13 18.07 8.76
CA HIS A 38 15.37 17.39 7.72
C HIS A 38 15.15 18.33 6.52
N ARG A 39 15.46 17.85 5.32
CA ARG A 39 15.40 18.61 4.06
C ARG A 39 14.06 19.33 3.83
N ASP A 40 12.97 18.71 4.28
CA ASP A 40 11.61 19.21 4.14
C ASP A 40 11.02 19.87 5.42
N TYR A 41 11.87 20.22 6.40
CA TYR A 41 11.44 20.79 7.69
C TYR A 41 10.49 21.99 7.54
N GLU A 42 10.77 22.92 6.63
CA GLU A 42 9.92 24.09 6.41
C GLU A 42 8.54 23.76 5.83
N LYS A 43 8.44 22.68 5.04
CA LYS A 43 7.16 22.17 4.52
C LYS A 43 6.35 21.61 5.68
N TYR A 44 6.98 20.76 6.48
CA TYR A 44 6.38 20.14 7.66
C TYR A 44 5.91 21.17 8.69
N ALA A 45 6.70 22.22 8.94
CA ALA A 45 6.32 23.31 9.82
C ALA A 45 5.08 24.06 9.34
N ARG A 46 4.94 24.22 8.02
CA ARG A 46 3.76 24.86 7.41
C ARG A 46 2.51 24.00 7.56
N GLU A 47 2.64 22.69 7.31
CA GLU A 47 1.56 21.72 7.42
C GLU A 47 1.06 21.58 8.87
N VAL A 48 1.97 21.48 9.85
CA VAL A 48 1.60 21.42 11.27
C VAL A 48 0.92 22.71 11.71
N LYS A 49 1.45 23.87 11.32
CA LYS A 49 0.84 25.17 11.65
C LYS A 49 -0.55 25.34 11.04
N GLN A 50 -0.76 24.86 9.82
CA GLN A 50 -2.06 24.88 9.16
C GLN A 50 -3.07 23.96 9.87
N PHE A 51 -2.62 22.80 10.32
CA PHE A 51 -3.44 21.87 11.10
C PHE A 51 -3.79 22.42 12.49
N GLU A 52 -2.80 22.93 13.23
CA GLU A 52 -2.97 23.54 14.55
C GLU A 52 -3.88 24.78 14.50
N ALA A 53 -3.85 25.57 13.42
CA ALA A 53 -4.75 26.70 13.22
C ALA A 53 -6.23 26.30 13.08
N GLU A 54 -6.53 25.07 12.66
CA GLU A 54 -7.89 24.59 12.45
C GLU A 54 -8.42 23.75 13.63
N TYR A 55 -7.55 22.92 14.23
CA TYR A 55 -7.93 21.98 15.29
C TYR A 55 -7.49 22.42 16.69
N GLY A 56 -6.74 23.53 16.81
CA GLY A 56 -6.24 24.09 18.05
C GLY A 56 -4.74 23.86 18.24
N GLU A 57 -4.03 24.90 18.68
CA GLU A 57 -2.58 24.84 19.01
C GLU A 57 -2.28 23.91 20.19
N ASP A 58 -3.28 23.67 21.05
CA ASP A 58 -3.21 22.78 22.21
C ASP A 58 -3.35 21.28 21.85
N TRP A 59 -3.41 20.94 20.56
CA TRP A 59 -3.49 19.55 20.13
C TRP A 59 -2.19 18.79 20.51
N ASP A 60 -2.35 17.84 21.43
CA ASP A 60 -1.28 17.14 22.13
C ASP A 60 -0.67 15.96 21.34
N GLY A 61 -1.11 15.74 20.11
CA GLY A 61 -0.70 14.60 19.29
C GLY A 61 -1.59 13.37 19.41
N THR A 62 -2.67 13.43 20.22
CA THR A 62 -3.63 12.32 20.37
C THR A 62 -4.25 11.99 19.01
N MET A 63 -4.12 10.72 18.63
CA MET A 63 -4.63 10.15 17.38
C MET A 63 -6.13 10.41 17.27
N ILE A 64 -6.54 11.26 16.31
CA ILE A 64 -7.94 11.31 15.88
C ILE A 64 -8.22 9.99 15.15
N GLU A 65 -9.19 9.21 15.64
CA GLU A 65 -9.64 7.99 14.97
C GLU A 65 -10.19 8.34 13.59
N TYR A 66 -9.63 7.74 12.55
CA TYR A 66 -10.12 7.83 11.17
C TYR A 66 -10.65 6.48 10.71
N ASP A 67 -11.54 6.54 9.71
CA ASP A 67 -12.29 5.45 9.10
C ASP A 67 -11.66 4.07 9.27
N THR A 68 -12.34 3.27 10.07
CA THR A 68 -12.07 1.86 10.33
C THR A 68 -12.60 0.96 9.20
N GLU A 69 -13.07 1.55 8.09
CA GLU A 69 -13.63 0.84 6.93
C GLU A 69 -12.54 0.25 6.00
N PHE A 70 -11.48 -0.33 6.57
CA PHE A 70 -10.51 -1.12 5.80
C PHE A 70 -10.14 -2.38 6.56
N VAL A 71 -9.75 -3.42 5.82
CA VAL A 71 -9.22 -4.63 6.44
C VAL A 71 -7.90 -4.30 7.11
N GLY A 72 -7.84 -4.44 8.44
CA GLY A 72 -6.60 -4.31 9.18
C GLY A 72 -5.63 -5.41 8.80
N LEU A 73 -4.38 -5.05 8.49
CA LEU A 73 -3.30 -6.01 8.35
C LEU A 73 -2.88 -6.47 9.76
N PRO A 74 -3.06 -7.74 10.13
CA PRO A 74 -2.74 -8.19 11.47
C PRO A 74 -1.25 -8.02 11.78
N GLU A 75 -0.93 -7.69 13.04
CA GLU A 75 0.45 -7.42 13.46
C GLU A 75 1.38 -8.60 13.15
N TYR A 76 0.94 -9.84 13.37
CA TYR A 76 1.74 -11.02 13.06
C TYR A 76 2.06 -11.15 11.56
N VAL A 77 1.17 -10.67 10.68
CA VAL A 77 1.38 -10.66 9.22
C VAL A 77 2.36 -9.56 8.84
N ALA A 78 2.22 -8.37 9.41
CA ALA A 78 3.16 -7.27 9.23
C ALA A 78 4.57 -7.66 9.71
N ALA A 79 4.68 -8.27 10.89
CA ALA A 79 5.95 -8.77 11.44
C ALA A 79 6.54 -9.89 10.58
N ALA A 80 5.71 -10.81 10.07
CA ALA A 80 6.16 -11.86 9.15
C ALA A 80 6.72 -11.26 7.85
N PHE A 81 6.08 -10.22 7.32
CA PHE A 81 6.55 -9.49 6.14
C PHE A 81 7.95 -8.91 6.38
N VAL A 82 8.15 -8.15 7.47
CA VAL A 82 9.44 -7.53 7.82
C VAL A 82 10.55 -8.57 7.98
N LYS A 83 10.21 -9.77 8.47
CA LYS A 83 11.14 -10.90 8.61
C LYS A 83 11.37 -11.68 7.31
N GLY A 84 10.77 -11.28 6.19
CA GLY A 84 10.86 -11.97 4.90
C GLY A 84 10.09 -13.30 4.84
N ASN A 85 9.19 -13.56 5.80
CA ASN A 85 8.35 -14.75 5.84
C ASN A 85 7.08 -14.55 4.99
N PHE A 86 7.25 -14.50 3.67
CA PHE A 86 6.14 -14.34 2.72
C PHE A 86 5.15 -15.49 2.74
N ARG A 87 5.55 -16.67 3.25
CA ARG A 87 4.62 -17.80 3.40
C ARG A 87 3.44 -17.42 4.29
N THR A 88 3.69 -16.80 5.44
CA THR A 88 2.63 -16.36 6.35
C THR A 88 1.74 -15.30 5.71
N VAL A 89 2.34 -14.36 4.96
CA VAL A 89 1.60 -13.31 4.22
C VAL A 89 0.67 -13.93 3.19
N LEU A 90 1.16 -14.87 2.39
CA LEU A 90 0.38 -15.55 1.35
C LEU A 90 -0.70 -16.46 1.95
N GLN A 91 -0.42 -17.14 3.06
CA GLN A 91 -1.42 -17.93 3.79
C GLN A 91 -2.55 -17.04 4.31
N TRP A 92 -2.22 -15.88 4.87
CA TRP A 92 -3.24 -14.94 5.32
C TRP A 92 -4.04 -14.38 4.15
N LEU A 93 -3.41 -13.97 3.06
CA LEU A 93 -4.12 -13.52 1.85
C LEU A 93 -5.07 -14.59 1.29
N SER A 94 -4.71 -15.88 1.38
CA SER A 94 -5.51 -16.99 0.86
C SER A 94 -6.72 -17.38 1.71
N LYS A 95 -6.77 -16.95 2.97
CA LYS A 95 -7.92 -17.16 3.85
C LYS A 95 -8.83 -15.94 3.69
N GLY A 96 -10.14 -16.11 3.55
CA GLY A 96 -11.09 -14.98 3.43
C GLY A 96 -11.12 -14.28 2.06
N ASN A 97 -11.66 -13.06 2.01
CA ASN A 97 -11.82 -12.29 0.78
C ASN A 97 -10.49 -11.71 0.32
N LEU A 98 -9.88 -12.36 -0.68
CA LEU A 98 -8.57 -11.99 -1.21
C LEU A 98 -8.52 -10.54 -1.75
N LYS A 99 -9.61 -10.05 -2.34
CA LYS A 99 -9.67 -8.67 -2.86
C LYS A 99 -9.62 -7.63 -1.75
N GLU A 100 -10.35 -7.85 -0.67
CA GLU A 100 -10.32 -6.97 0.50
C GLU A 100 -8.98 -7.06 1.22
N ARG A 101 -8.44 -8.27 1.41
CA ARG A 101 -7.13 -8.48 2.05
C ARG A 101 -5.96 -7.93 1.25
N ALA A 102 -6.05 -7.92 -0.09
CA ALA A 102 -5.05 -7.28 -0.95
C ALA A 102 -4.96 -5.75 -0.72
N ASN A 103 -6.02 -5.14 -0.17
CA ASN A 103 -6.11 -3.73 0.19
C ASN A 103 -5.84 -3.46 1.68
N ALA A 104 -5.40 -4.46 2.43
CA ALA A 104 -5.23 -4.31 3.86
C ALA A 104 -4.11 -3.35 4.24
N LYS A 105 -4.30 -2.68 5.38
CA LYS A 105 -3.40 -1.64 5.89
C LYS A 105 -3.00 -1.89 7.33
N CYS A 106 -1.75 -1.60 7.67
CA CYS A 106 -1.28 -1.63 9.05
C CYS A 106 -1.79 -0.38 9.79
N LYS A 107 -2.78 -0.54 10.67
CA LYS A 107 -3.41 0.58 11.40
C LYS A 107 -2.39 1.36 12.24
N ASP A 108 -1.58 0.64 13.01
CA ASP A 108 -0.59 1.24 13.92
C ASP A 108 0.70 1.66 13.18
N GLY A 109 0.92 1.11 11.99
CA GLY A 109 2.00 1.49 11.08
C GLY A 109 1.64 2.63 10.13
N GLY A 110 0.73 3.54 10.49
CA GLY A 110 0.38 4.68 9.65
C GLY A 110 -0.46 4.31 8.41
N ASN A 111 -1.35 3.34 8.52
CA ASN A 111 -2.17 2.88 7.39
C ASN A 111 -1.34 2.48 6.15
N ILE A 112 -0.10 2.03 6.34
CA ILE A 112 0.72 1.52 5.26
C ILE A 112 0.05 0.27 4.70
N SER A 113 -0.24 0.28 3.39
CA SER A 113 -0.84 -0.85 2.69
C SER A 113 0.16 -1.97 2.44
N LEU A 114 -0.35 -3.19 2.28
CA LEU A 114 0.49 -4.33 1.90
C LEU A 114 1.19 -4.12 0.54
N LEU A 115 0.54 -3.40 -0.39
CA LEU A 115 1.13 -3.02 -1.68
C LEU A 115 2.30 -2.06 -1.50
N LEU A 116 2.19 -1.07 -0.60
CA LEU A 116 3.30 -0.15 -0.28
C LEU A 116 4.46 -0.87 0.40
N LEU A 117 4.20 -1.79 1.34
CA LEU A 117 5.25 -2.62 1.93
C LEU A 117 5.99 -3.43 0.87
N ALA A 118 5.27 -4.06 -0.07
CA ALA A 118 5.85 -4.80 -1.19
C ALA A 118 6.71 -3.90 -2.10
N ALA A 119 6.24 -2.70 -2.41
CA ALA A 119 6.98 -1.74 -3.22
C ALA A 119 8.26 -1.26 -2.52
N MET A 120 8.20 -0.87 -1.24
CA MET A 120 9.37 -0.36 -0.51
C MET A 120 10.46 -1.42 -0.30
N ASN A 121 10.09 -2.70 -0.30
CA ASN A 121 11.02 -3.82 -0.13
C ASN A 121 11.31 -4.55 -1.46
N GLN A 122 10.95 -3.97 -2.61
CA GLN A 122 11.24 -4.50 -3.95
C GLN A 122 10.70 -5.93 -4.21
N HIS A 123 9.56 -6.28 -3.60
CA HIS A 123 8.91 -7.57 -3.79
C HIS A 123 7.94 -7.55 -4.97
N HIS A 124 8.48 -7.43 -6.18
CA HIS A 124 7.70 -7.23 -7.41
C HIS A 124 6.70 -8.35 -7.73
N ASP A 125 7.02 -9.61 -7.41
CA ASP A 125 6.08 -10.73 -7.58
C ASP A 125 4.88 -10.60 -6.63
N LEU A 126 5.10 -10.14 -5.39
CA LEU A 126 4.03 -9.90 -4.44
C LEU A 126 3.20 -8.68 -4.85
N MET A 127 3.83 -7.60 -5.32
CA MET A 127 3.10 -6.46 -5.90
C MET A 127 2.20 -6.91 -7.05
N SER A 128 2.76 -7.66 -7.99
CA SER A 128 2.04 -8.21 -9.14
C SER A 128 0.87 -9.08 -8.72
N TYR A 129 1.08 -9.95 -7.72
CA TYR A 129 0.02 -10.78 -7.14
C TYR A 129 -1.09 -9.95 -6.48
N LEU A 130 -0.74 -8.91 -5.71
CA LEU A 130 -1.73 -8.03 -5.06
C LEU A 130 -2.55 -7.25 -6.09
N LEU A 131 -1.91 -6.66 -7.10
CA LEU A 131 -2.58 -5.91 -8.17
C LEU A 131 -3.52 -6.80 -9.01
N LEU A 132 -3.06 -8.00 -9.38
CA LEU A 132 -3.90 -9.02 -10.03
C LEU A 132 -5.14 -9.39 -9.22
N ASN A 133 -5.05 -9.29 -7.90
CA ASN A 133 -6.14 -9.62 -6.98
C ASN A 133 -6.92 -8.38 -6.51
N GLY A 134 -6.77 -7.24 -7.19
CA GLY A 134 -7.59 -6.06 -6.97
C GLY A 134 -7.14 -5.16 -5.84
N ALA A 135 -5.85 -5.20 -5.46
CA ALA A 135 -5.24 -4.10 -4.72
C ALA A 135 -5.41 -2.80 -5.50
N ASP A 136 -5.90 -1.77 -4.83
CA ASP A 136 -5.98 -0.42 -5.35
C ASP A 136 -4.56 0.12 -5.54
N VAL A 137 -4.20 0.36 -6.80
CA VAL A 137 -2.89 0.88 -7.18
C VAL A 137 -2.63 2.29 -6.61
N ASN A 138 -3.70 3.05 -6.33
CA ASN A 138 -3.66 4.41 -5.81
C ASN A 138 -3.96 4.47 -4.31
N ILE A 139 -3.86 3.33 -3.61
CA ILE A 139 -4.09 3.26 -2.17
C ILE A 139 -3.20 4.24 -1.41
N LEU A 140 -3.81 5.04 -0.54
CA LEU A 140 -3.13 6.08 0.22
C LEU A 140 -2.71 5.58 1.60
N HIS A 141 -1.49 5.96 2.00
CA HIS A 141 -1.04 5.86 3.40
C HIS A 141 -1.50 7.08 4.21
N PHE A 142 -1.21 7.13 5.51
CA PHE A 142 -1.71 8.20 6.39
C PHE A 142 -1.34 9.62 5.92
N GLY A 143 -0.20 9.79 5.25
CA GLY A 143 0.25 11.08 4.72
C GLY A 143 -0.59 11.58 3.55
N GLY A 144 -1.47 10.72 3.01
CA GLY A 144 -2.27 11.02 1.83
C GLY A 144 -1.51 10.80 0.52
N ASP A 145 -0.31 10.20 0.55
CA ASP A 145 0.42 9.91 -0.69
C ASP A 145 0.06 8.52 -1.22
N SER A 146 0.00 8.44 -2.55
CA SER A 146 -0.13 7.15 -3.26
C SER A 146 1.11 6.28 -3.11
N VAL A 147 0.95 4.99 -3.35
CA VAL A 147 2.07 4.04 -3.43
C VAL A 147 3.12 4.50 -4.45
N LEU A 148 2.71 5.05 -5.59
CA LEU A 148 3.61 5.58 -6.62
C LEU A 148 4.44 6.75 -6.08
N THR A 149 3.80 7.74 -5.46
CA THR A 149 4.48 8.92 -4.89
C THR A 149 5.53 8.49 -3.87
N SER A 150 5.19 7.58 -2.95
CA SER A 150 6.14 7.08 -1.95
C SER A 150 7.27 6.25 -2.57
N SER A 151 6.98 5.43 -3.59
CA SER A 151 7.97 4.58 -4.25
C SER A 151 9.02 5.38 -5.02
N CYS A 152 8.68 6.57 -5.52
CA CYS A 152 9.60 7.44 -6.27
C CYS A 152 10.70 8.06 -5.39
N ILE A 153 10.55 8.06 -4.06
CA ILE A 153 11.49 8.70 -3.14
C ILE A 153 12.65 7.76 -2.77
N ASN A 154 12.42 6.44 -2.85
CA ASN A 154 13.42 5.44 -2.51
C ASN A 154 14.40 5.25 -3.67
N GLU A 155 15.68 5.10 -3.33
CA GLU A 155 16.72 4.70 -4.27
C GLU A 155 16.46 3.28 -4.77
N ASP A 156 16.85 3.00 -6.02
CA ASP A 156 16.74 1.68 -6.69
C ASP A 156 15.34 1.08 -6.81
N ASN A 157 14.27 1.86 -6.61
CA ASN A 157 12.89 1.35 -6.67
C ASN A 157 12.22 1.48 -8.05
N THR A 158 13.02 1.59 -9.12
CA THR A 158 12.53 1.89 -10.47
C THR A 158 11.60 0.79 -11.01
N GLU A 159 11.86 -0.48 -10.70
CA GLU A 159 11.01 -1.59 -11.16
C GLU A 159 9.62 -1.55 -10.50
N ALA A 160 9.54 -1.20 -9.21
CA ALA A 160 8.25 -0.97 -8.55
C ALA A 160 7.50 0.22 -9.19
N VAL A 161 8.20 1.31 -9.51
CA VAL A 161 7.62 2.47 -10.22
C VAL A 161 7.09 2.06 -11.59
N ARG A 162 7.86 1.33 -12.38
CA ARG A 162 7.43 0.79 -13.69
C ARG A 162 6.19 -0.08 -13.55
N LEU A 163 6.18 -0.99 -12.57
CA LEU A 163 5.05 -1.85 -12.32
C LEU A 163 3.79 -1.03 -11.97
N LEU A 164 3.89 -0.11 -11.01
CA LEU A 164 2.77 0.75 -10.59
C LEU A 164 2.22 1.59 -11.74
N LEU A 165 3.08 2.31 -12.48
CA LEU A 165 2.69 3.14 -13.63
C LEU A 165 1.96 2.31 -14.69
N SER A 166 2.42 1.10 -14.93
CA SER A 166 1.82 0.21 -15.92
C SER A 166 0.44 -0.33 -15.52
N TRP A 167 0.12 -0.31 -14.23
CA TRP A 167 -1.20 -0.59 -13.66
C TRP A 167 -2.05 0.67 -13.50
N GLY A 168 -1.61 1.79 -14.06
CA GLY A 168 -2.39 3.03 -14.04
C GLY A 168 -2.24 3.84 -12.77
N ALA A 169 -1.17 3.63 -11.99
CA ALA A 169 -0.89 4.46 -10.83
C ALA A 169 -0.85 5.95 -11.19
N GLU A 170 -1.29 6.76 -10.24
CA GLU A 170 -1.38 8.20 -10.32
C GLU A 170 -0.54 8.85 -9.23
N HIS A 171 0.00 10.04 -9.52
CA HIS A 171 0.74 10.81 -8.53
C HIS A 171 -0.22 11.57 -7.63
N ILE A 172 -0.50 11.00 -6.46
CA ILE A 172 -1.29 11.64 -5.42
C ILE A 172 -0.35 12.02 -4.27
N GLU A 173 -0.39 13.30 -3.87
CA GLU A 173 0.31 13.85 -2.71
C GLU A 173 -0.72 14.52 -1.79
N SER A 174 -0.66 14.23 -0.50
CA SER A 174 -1.60 14.80 0.49
C SER A 174 -3.09 14.66 0.09
N GLY A 175 -3.46 13.54 -0.53
CA GLY A 175 -4.82 13.23 -0.97
C GLY A 175 -5.26 13.93 -2.26
N LYS A 176 -4.37 14.66 -2.94
CA LYS A 176 -4.67 15.37 -4.19
C LYS A 176 -3.80 14.90 -5.34
N GLN A 177 -4.39 14.83 -6.52
CA GLN A 177 -3.64 14.61 -7.75
C GLN A 177 -2.62 15.74 -7.94
N MET A 178 -1.38 15.37 -8.24
CA MET A 178 -0.29 16.31 -8.43
C MET A 178 -0.50 17.12 -9.72
N ILE A 179 -0.47 18.45 -9.59
CA ILE A 179 -0.51 19.38 -10.74
C ILE A 179 0.85 19.46 -11.43
N LYS A 180 0.87 19.99 -12.67
CA LYS A 180 2.05 20.00 -13.54
C LYS A 180 3.27 20.67 -12.90
N GLU A 181 3.09 21.82 -12.25
CA GLU A 181 4.17 22.59 -11.62
C GLU A 181 4.77 21.81 -10.44
N ARG A 182 3.91 21.18 -9.63
CA ARG A 182 4.35 20.35 -8.50
C ARG A 182 5.06 19.09 -8.97
N LYS A 183 4.56 18.48 -10.05
CA LYS A 183 5.17 17.31 -10.69
C LYS A 183 6.58 17.62 -11.21
N LEU A 184 6.77 18.78 -11.84
CA LEU A 184 8.10 19.23 -12.28
C LEU A 184 9.08 19.38 -11.12
N ALA A 185 8.68 20.05 -10.04
CA ALA A 185 9.51 20.21 -8.85
C ALA A 185 9.83 18.86 -8.19
N PHE A 186 8.86 17.93 -8.19
CA PHE A 186 9.05 16.58 -7.69
C PHE A 186 10.09 15.82 -8.52
N CYS A 187 10.00 15.85 -9.85
CA CYS A 187 11.01 15.25 -10.76
C CYS A 187 12.42 15.81 -10.51
N GLN A 188 12.55 17.12 -10.32
CA GLN A 188 13.85 17.75 -9.99
C GLN A 188 14.42 17.23 -8.67
N GLY A 189 13.55 17.01 -7.66
CA GLY A 189 13.93 16.41 -6.39
C GLY A 189 14.48 14.99 -6.53
N ILE A 190 13.86 14.18 -7.39
CA ILE A 190 14.29 12.80 -7.70
C ILE A 190 15.63 12.81 -8.45
N LEU A 191 15.79 13.70 -9.45
CA LEU A 191 17.05 13.87 -10.17
C LEU A 191 18.20 14.25 -9.23
N ALA A 192 17.95 15.15 -8.27
CA ALA A 192 18.95 15.55 -7.28
C ALA A 192 19.38 14.42 -6.34
N ARG A 193 18.59 13.33 -6.24
CA ARG A 193 18.94 12.10 -5.50
C ARG A 193 19.63 11.06 -6.40
N GLY A 194 19.79 11.34 -7.68
CA GLY A 194 20.45 10.44 -8.64
C GLY A 194 19.53 9.41 -9.31
N ASN A 195 18.23 9.40 -9.02
CA ASN A 195 17.28 8.43 -9.60
C ASN A 195 16.73 8.90 -10.97
N VAL A 196 17.64 8.99 -11.95
CA VAL A 196 17.36 9.55 -13.28
C VAL A 196 16.28 8.77 -14.02
N GLU A 197 16.31 7.44 -13.95
CA GLU A 197 15.36 6.59 -14.65
C GLU A 197 13.93 6.82 -14.15
N THR A 198 13.73 6.87 -12.83
CA THR A 198 12.42 7.17 -12.24
C THR A 198 11.94 8.56 -12.66
N ALA A 199 12.82 9.57 -12.63
CA ALA A 199 12.47 10.93 -13.05
C ALA A 199 12.02 10.99 -14.52
N ASN A 200 12.68 10.26 -15.41
CA ASN A 200 12.32 10.18 -16.83
C ASN A 200 10.98 9.45 -17.06
N LEU A 201 10.69 8.42 -16.28
CA LEU A 201 9.40 7.73 -16.35
C LEU A 201 8.25 8.65 -15.97
N ILE A 202 8.42 9.39 -14.87
CA ILE A 202 7.33 10.21 -14.37
C ILE A 202 7.24 11.57 -15.08
N SER A 203 8.29 12.06 -15.75
CA SER A 203 8.26 13.39 -16.40
C SER A 203 7.24 13.47 -17.53
N SER A 204 7.06 12.39 -18.29
CA SER A 204 6.14 12.32 -19.42
C SER A 204 4.75 11.82 -19.01
N GLU A 205 3.77 11.96 -19.91
CA GLU A 205 2.40 11.50 -19.67
C GLU A 205 2.30 9.97 -19.69
N LEU A 206 2.98 9.34 -20.65
CA LEU A 206 2.91 7.90 -20.90
C LEU A 206 4.09 7.11 -20.33
N GLY A 207 5.12 7.77 -19.80
CA GLY A 207 6.32 7.10 -19.29
C GLY A 207 6.00 6.03 -18.24
N GLY A 208 6.58 4.83 -18.41
CA GLY A 208 6.33 3.65 -17.57
C GLY A 208 4.94 3.03 -17.72
N ARG A 209 4.01 3.68 -18.43
CA ARG A 209 2.63 3.19 -18.59
C ARG A 209 2.55 2.13 -19.69
N ARG A 210 1.59 1.22 -19.53
CA ARG A 210 1.18 0.32 -20.61
C ARG A 210 0.30 1.10 -21.58
N CYS A 211 0.57 0.93 -22.86
CA CYS A 211 -0.12 1.62 -23.95
C CYS A 211 -0.53 0.62 -25.02
N VAL A 212 -1.51 1.01 -25.83
CA VAL A 212 -1.86 0.36 -27.08
C VAL A 212 -1.42 1.23 -28.25
N ILE A 213 -0.88 0.60 -29.28
CA ILE A 213 -0.50 1.28 -30.52
C ILE A 213 -1.76 1.51 -31.34
N VAL A 214 -2.10 2.77 -31.60
CA VAL A 214 -3.32 3.16 -32.35
C VAL A 214 -3.03 3.49 -33.82
N GLY A 215 -1.76 3.70 -34.17
CA GLY A 215 -1.33 3.92 -35.55
C GLY A 215 0.09 3.40 -35.76
N ALA A 216 0.32 2.74 -36.88
CA ALA A 216 1.63 2.21 -37.22
C ALA A 216 2.41 3.14 -38.17
N PRO A 217 3.75 3.08 -38.17
CA PRO A 217 4.54 3.49 -39.32
C PRO A 217 4.05 2.72 -40.56
N SER A 218 4.14 3.34 -41.74
CA SER A 218 3.55 2.87 -43.02
C SER A 218 3.94 1.45 -43.49
N THR A 219 4.81 0.75 -42.77
CA THR A 219 5.31 -0.60 -43.08
C THR A 219 5.01 -1.63 -41.98
N ARG A 220 4.32 -1.26 -40.89
CA ARG A 220 4.15 -2.10 -39.69
C ARG A 220 2.70 -2.15 -39.18
N ASP A 221 1.74 -2.31 -40.07
CA ASP A 221 0.31 -2.42 -39.71
C ASP A 221 0.01 -3.58 -38.74
N ASP A 222 0.90 -4.57 -38.66
CA ASP A 222 0.89 -5.67 -37.69
C ASP A 222 0.94 -5.23 -36.22
N LEU A 223 1.41 -4.00 -35.96
CA LEU A 223 1.57 -3.44 -34.62
C LEU A 223 0.30 -2.78 -34.09
N VAL A 224 -0.65 -2.41 -34.96
CA VAL A 224 -1.87 -1.71 -34.52
C VAL A 224 -2.68 -2.62 -33.60
N GLY A 225 -3.09 -2.09 -32.44
CA GLY A 225 -3.80 -2.83 -31.39
C GLY A 225 -2.90 -3.66 -30.48
N LYS A 226 -1.59 -3.75 -30.75
CA LYS A 226 -0.64 -4.43 -29.85
C LYS A 226 -0.28 -3.52 -28.66
N THR A 227 0.03 -4.16 -27.53
CA THR A 227 0.42 -3.46 -26.32
C THR A 227 1.93 -3.34 -26.18
N CYS A 228 2.33 -2.24 -25.57
CA CYS A 228 3.72 -1.93 -25.25
C CYS A 228 3.78 -1.23 -23.90
N VAL A 229 4.97 -1.16 -23.32
CA VAL A 229 5.27 -0.33 -22.14
C VAL A 229 6.24 0.75 -22.57
N VAL A 230 5.93 1.99 -22.21
CA VAL A 230 6.81 3.12 -22.51
C VAL A 230 8.02 3.10 -21.58
N GLU A 231 9.21 3.11 -22.16
CA GLU A 231 10.46 3.17 -21.41
C GLU A 231 10.90 4.60 -21.13
N GLU A 232 10.75 5.47 -22.12
CA GLU A 232 11.29 6.83 -22.11
C GLU A 232 10.57 7.70 -23.14
N TYR A 233 10.48 9.00 -22.84
CA TYR A 233 10.07 10.02 -23.80
C TYR A 233 11.29 10.83 -24.25
N ILE A 234 11.47 10.98 -25.55
CA ILE A 234 12.60 11.68 -26.16
C ILE A 234 12.08 13.02 -26.69
N GLU A 235 12.27 14.08 -25.90
CA GLU A 235 11.72 15.42 -26.17
C GLU A 235 12.19 16.01 -27.52
N ILE A 236 13.44 15.78 -27.91
CA ILE A 236 14.04 16.37 -29.12
C ILE A 236 13.34 15.88 -30.39
N SER A 237 12.90 14.62 -30.40
CA SER A 237 12.26 14.01 -31.56
C SER A 237 10.74 13.91 -31.43
N ASP A 238 10.16 14.20 -30.25
CA ASP A 238 8.74 13.94 -29.95
C ASP A 238 8.35 12.46 -30.16
N HIS A 239 9.22 11.55 -29.70
CA HIS A 239 8.99 10.10 -29.79
C HIS A 239 9.03 9.46 -28.41
N TYR A 240 8.24 8.41 -28.25
CA TYR A 240 8.38 7.48 -27.14
C TYR A 240 9.20 6.27 -27.57
N LYS A 241 10.17 5.92 -26.73
CA LYS A 241 10.80 4.61 -26.77
C LYS A 241 9.91 3.62 -26.04
N VAL A 242 9.41 2.62 -26.75
CA VAL A 242 8.49 1.62 -26.21
C VAL A 242 9.07 0.22 -26.35
N ARG A 243 8.75 -0.65 -25.39
CA ARG A 243 9.04 -2.08 -25.45
C ARG A 243 7.74 -2.85 -25.65
N MET A 244 7.70 -3.66 -26.70
CA MET A 244 6.58 -4.54 -27.00
C MET A 244 6.45 -5.64 -25.93
N GLU A 245 5.24 -5.88 -25.45
CA GLU A 245 5.00 -6.71 -24.25
C GLU A 245 5.36 -8.20 -24.44
N PHE A 246 5.20 -8.75 -25.66
CA PHE A 246 5.42 -10.17 -25.94
C PHE A 246 6.65 -10.46 -26.79
N THR A 247 7.01 -9.55 -27.70
CA THR A 247 8.19 -9.72 -28.57
C THR A 247 9.45 -9.13 -27.95
N ASN A 248 9.32 -8.30 -26.91
CA ASN A 248 10.41 -7.49 -26.34
C ASN A 248 11.13 -6.59 -27.36
N GLU A 249 10.57 -6.43 -28.57
CA GLU A 249 11.03 -5.50 -29.58
C GLU A 249 10.96 -4.08 -29.03
N VAL A 250 12.00 -3.29 -29.25
CA VAL A 250 12.05 -1.88 -28.84
C VAL A 250 11.82 -1.02 -30.07
N LEU A 251 10.87 -0.10 -29.99
CA LEU A 251 10.44 0.77 -31.07
C LEU A 251 10.49 2.24 -30.65
N LEU A 252 10.66 3.12 -31.63
CA LEU A 252 10.44 4.56 -31.50
C LEU A 252 9.14 4.91 -32.21
N LEU A 253 8.18 5.45 -31.48
CA LEU A 253 6.87 5.80 -32.01
C LEU A 253 6.55 7.26 -31.69
N ASP A 254 5.96 7.97 -32.65
CA ASP A 254 5.42 9.31 -32.45
C ASP A 254 4.42 9.33 -31.27
N ALA A 255 4.38 10.42 -30.50
CA ALA A 255 3.49 10.56 -29.36
C ALA A 255 2.01 10.34 -29.70
N ASN A 256 1.58 10.72 -30.90
CA ASN A 256 0.20 10.58 -31.36
C ASN A 256 -0.20 9.13 -31.77
N ARG A 257 0.75 8.19 -31.78
CA ARG A 257 0.51 6.77 -32.13
C ARG A 257 0.25 5.88 -30.92
N LEU A 258 0.34 6.43 -29.72
CA LEU A 258 0.15 5.70 -28.48
C LEU A 258 -1.10 6.19 -27.76
N LYS A 259 -1.82 5.25 -27.18
CA LYS A 259 -2.91 5.54 -26.25
C LYS A 259 -2.68 4.78 -24.96
N ARG A 260 -2.82 5.47 -23.82
CA ARG A 260 -2.78 4.86 -22.49
C ARG A 260 -3.76 3.69 -22.41
N HIS A 261 -3.27 2.54 -21.95
CA HIS A 261 -4.02 1.29 -21.80
C HIS A 261 -3.45 0.51 -20.62
N ASP A 262 -3.83 0.94 -19.42
CA ASP A 262 -3.30 0.39 -18.17
C ASP A 262 -3.68 -1.08 -17.97
N ARG A 263 -2.85 -1.80 -17.21
CA ARG A 263 -3.16 -3.17 -16.79
C ARG A 263 -4.38 -3.18 -15.86
N THR A 264 -5.15 -4.25 -15.97
CA THR A 264 -6.27 -4.56 -15.07
C THR A 264 -6.21 -6.04 -14.68
N PRO A 265 -6.92 -6.47 -13.62
CA PRO A 265 -7.02 -7.91 -13.31
C PRO A 265 -7.53 -8.75 -14.49
N GLN A 266 -8.35 -8.17 -15.37
CA GLN A 266 -8.91 -8.83 -16.56
C GLN A 266 -7.99 -8.78 -17.78
N ASP A 267 -7.11 -7.78 -17.88
CA ASP A 267 -6.11 -7.63 -18.94
C ASP A 267 -4.74 -7.24 -18.35
N PRO A 268 -4.05 -8.16 -17.65
CA PRO A 268 -2.78 -7.88 -16.99
C PRO A 268 -1.55 -8.08 -17.89
N GLY A 269 -1.68 -8.82 -19.00
CA GLY A 269 -0.56 -9.22 -19.87
C GLY A 269 0.38 -10.31 -19.29
N TYR A 270 0.22 -10.65 -18.01
CA TYR A 270 0.89 -11.76 -17.34
C TYR A 270 0.00 -12.30 -16.21
N TYR A 271 0.37 -13.42 -15.61
CA TYR A 271 -0.32 -13.92 -14.42
C TYR A 271 0.68 -14.38 -13.36
N VAL A 272 0.37 -14.15 -12.08
CA VAL A 272 1.16 -14.63 -10.95
C VAL A 272 0.28 -15.61 -10.17
N GLU A 273 0.69 -16.87 -10.16
CA GLU A 273 -0.01 -17.95 -9.48
C GLU A 273 0.58 -18.15 -8.08
N CYS A 274 -0.27 -18.27 -7.06
CA CYS A 274 0.14 -18.67 -5.72
C CYS A 274 -0.12 -20.17 -5.53
N LYS A 275 0.94 -20.98 -5.54
CA LYS A 275 0.88 -22.43 -5.26
C LYS A 275 1.79 -22.78 -4.10
N ASN A 276 1.27 -23.53 -3.12
CA ASN A 276 2.01 -23.94 -1.94
C ASN A 276 2.70 -22.77 -1.20
N ASN A 277 2.06 -21.60 -1.17
CA ASN A 277 2.59 -20.35 -0.59
C ASN A 277 3.87 -19.85 -1.29
N ARG A 278 3.98 -20.12 -2.59
CA ARG A 278 5.03 -19.59 -3.46
C ARG A 278 4.38 -18.93 -4.67
N LEU A 279 4.86 -17.75 -5.00
CA LEU A 279 4.46 -17.03 -6.20
C LEU A 279 5.26 -17.54 -7.39
N THR A 280 4.58 -17.81 -8.50
CA THR A 280 5.21 -18.20 -9.76
C THR A 280 4.57 -17.41 -10.90
N ARG A 281 5.41 -16.71 -11.66
CA ARG A 281 4.96 -15.94 -12.82
C ARG A 281 4.73 -16.87 -14.02
N ARG A 282 3.59 -16.69 -14.68
CA ARG A 282 3.22 -17.33 -15.94
C ARG A 282 3.24 -16.28 -17.05
N ALA A 283 4.05 -16.56 -18.07
CA ALA A 283 4.12 -15.76 -19.29
C ALA A 283 3.15 -16.31 -20.36
N PHE A 284 2.73 -15.45 -21.27
CA PHE A 284 1.85 -15.77 -22.40
C PHE A 284 2.52 -15.38 -23.71
N LYS A 285 2.03 -15.92 -24.83
CA LYS A 285 2.53 -15.54 -26.16
C LYS A 285 1.82 -14.30 -26.71
N SER A 286 0.65 -13.96 -26.18
CA SER A 286 -0.16 -12.81 -26.57
C SER A 286 -1.08 -12.33 -25.43
N ASN A 287 -1.62 -11.12 -25.55
CA ASN A 287 -2.65 -10.63 -24.62
C ASN A 287 -3.93 -11.44 -24.76
N GLU A 288 -4.23 -11.92 -25.96
CA GLU A 288 -5.41 -12.76 -26.23
C GLU A 288 -5.33 -14.05 -25.42
N ASP A 289 -4.17 -14.72 -25.42
CA ASP A 289 -3.93 -15.93 -24.63
C ASP A 289 -4.01 -15.64 -23.12
N CYS A 290 -3.44 -14.51 -22.69
CA CYS A 290 -3.51 -14.08 -21.29
C CYS A 290 -4.96 -13.86 -20.85
N ARG A 291 -5.74 -13.07 -21.60
CA ARG A 291 -7.15 -12.78 -21.31
C ARG A 291 -8.01 -14.04 -21.35
N ALA A 292 -7.77 -14.94 -22.30
CA ALA A 292 -8.47 -16.23 -22.37
C ALA A 292 -8.21 -17.08 -21.12
N PHE A 293 -6.96 -17.13 -20.64
CA PHE A 293 -6.62 -17.81 -19.39
C PHE A 293 -7.27 -17.16 -18.16
N ILE A 294 -7.28 -15.83 -18.07
CA ILE A 294 -7.98 -15.15 -16.96
C ILE A 294 -9.47 -15.45 -16.99
N ALA A 295 -10.10 -15.44 -18.17
CA ALA A 295 -11.51 -15.77 -18.34
C ALA A 295 -11.82 -17.22 -17.90
N SER A 296 -10.93 -18.18 -18.17
CA SER A 296 -11.13 -19.58 -17.75
C SER A 296 -11.03 -19.78 -16.24
N LEU A 297 -10.32 -18.92 -15.51
CA LEU A 297 -10.29 -18.98 -14.04
C LEU A 297 -11.64 -18.57 -13.43
N GLY A 298 -12.34 -17.61 -14.03
CA GLY A 298 -13.62 -17.11 -13.54
C GLY A 298 -14.78 -18.11 -13.65
N SER A 299 -14.72 -19.05 -14.61
CA SER A 299 -15.74 -20.10 -14.75
C SER A 299 -15.70 -21.18 -13.66
N ASP A 300 -14.55 -21.37 -13.00
CA ASP A 300 -14.36 -22.40 -11.96
C ASP A 300 -14.69 -21.92 -10.53
N VAL A 301 -14.88 -20.62 -10.30
CA VAL A 301 -15.12 -20.06 -8.95
C VAL A 301 -16.57 -20.29 -8.46
N GLY A 302 -17.44 -20.82 -9.31
CA GLY A 302 -18.84 -21.11 -8.99
C GLY A 302 -19.07 -22.23 -7.96
N GLU A 303 -18.05 -22.99 -7.56
CA GLU A 303 -18.23 -24.24 -6.80
C GLU A 303 -17.56 -24.29 -5.40
N LEU A 304 -16.88 -23.22 -4.94
CA LEU A 304 -16.07 -23.27 -3.70
C LEU A 304 -16.52 -22.36 -2.55
N SER A 305 -17.66 -21.68 -2.61
CA SER A 305 -18.14 -20.80 -1.53
C SER A 305 -19.08 -21.50 -0.53
N LYS A 306 -18.49 -22.33 0.34
CA LYS A 306 -19.02 -22.54 1.71
C LYS A 306 -17.89 -22.32 2.70
N VAL A 307 -17.64 -21.06 3.03
CA VAL A 307 -16.69 -20.67 4.08
C VAL A 307 -17.48 -20.45 5.38
N ASP A 308 -17.06 -21.12 6.45
CA ASP A 308 -17.55 -20.89 7.82
C ASP A 308 -17.20 -19.45 8.23
N PRO A 309 -18.19 -18.57 8.49
CA PRO A 309 -17.94 -17.16 8.81
C PRO A 309 -17.12 -16.97 10.10
N ASP A 310 -17.05 -17.99 10.96
CA ASP A 310 -16.31 -17.93 12.23
C ASP A 310 -14.87 -18.47 12.13
N ALA A 311 -14.45 -18.97 10.96
CA ALA A 311 -13.12 -19.55 10.79
C ALA A 311 -11.99 -18.52 10.92
N ASP A 312 -12.23 -17.28 10.47
CA ASP A 312 -11.26 -16.19 10.56
C ASP A 312 -11.07 -15.73 12.02
N ALA A 313 -12.16 -15.53 12.77
CA ALA A 313 -12.10 -15.17 14.19
C ALA A 313 -11.38 -16.24 15.04
N LYS A 314 -11.61 -17.53 14.75
CA LYS A 314 -10.92 -18.64 15.43
C LYS A 314 -9.43 -18.68 15.11
N ALA A 315 -9.05 -18.39 13.86
CA ALA A 315 -7.65 -18.36 13.44
C ALA A 315 -6.90 -17.16 14.03
N GLU A 316 -7.56 -16.01 14.16
CA GLU A 316 -6.99 -14.82 14.81
C GLU A 316 -6.83 -15.03 16.31
N GLN A 317 -7.80 -15.64 16.99
CA GLN A 317 -7.68 -15.99 18.40
C GLN A 317 -6.52 -16.97 18.65
N ALA A 318 -6.38 -18.00 17.82
CA ALA A 318 -5.28 -18.97 17.95
C ALA A 318 -3.90 -18.32 17.70
N ALA A 319 -3.82 -17.31 16.85
CA ALA A 319 -2.59 -16.55 16.63
C ALA A 319 -2.26 -15.63 17.82
N ALA A 320 -3.27 -14.99 18.42
CA ALA A 320 -3.11 -14.20 19.64
C ALA A 320 -2.63 -15.06 20.82
N ASP A 321 -3.18 -16.26 20.98
CA ASP A 321 -2.79 -17.20 22.04
C ASP A 321 -1.32 -17.65 21.87
N LEU A 322 -0.87 -17.89 20.63
CA LEU A 322 0.54 -18.22 20.33
C LEU A 322 1.51 -17.06 20.59
N LEU A 323 1.10 -15.82 20.34
CA LEU A 323 1.91 -14.64 20.65
C LEU A 323 2.06 -14.43 22.16
N ALA A 324 1.02 -14.75 22.93
CA ALA A 324 1.06 -14.76 24.38
C ALA A 324 2.01 -15.85 24.93
N GLU A 325 2.00 -17.06 24.35
CA GLU A 325 2.95 -18.12 24.72
C GLU A 325 4.40 -17.79 24.41
N LEU A 326 4.67 -16.99 23.37
CA LEU A 326 6.01 -16.53 22.99
C LEU A 326 6.53 -15.35 23.84
N GLY A 327 5.76 -14.89 24.83
CA GLY A 327 6.14 -13.79 25.71
C GLY A 327 6.18 -12.42 25.01
N LEU A 328 5.47 -12.29 23.90
CA LEU A 328 5.36 -11.05 23.11
C LEU A 328 4.03 -10.30 23.36
N GLY A 329 3.24 -10.74 24.36
CA GLY A 329 1.92 -10.20 24.66
C GLY A 329 1.88 -8.82 25.34
N ASP A 330 3.02 -8.32 25.83
CA ASP A 330 3.07 -7.10 26.66
C ASP A 330 3.66 -5.86 25.94
N LEU A 331 3.53 -5.76 24.61
CA LEU A 331 3.87 -4.51 23.90
C LEU A 331 2.69 -3.51 23.81
N GLU A 332 1.58 -3.77 24.51
CA GLU A 332 0.56 -2.74 24.76
C GLU A 332 1.08 -1.71 25.77
N GLY A 333 1.48 -0.55 25.26
CA GLY A 333 1.62 0.67 26.06
C GLY A 333 0.28 1.12 26.65
N PRO A 334 0.28 1.81 27.81
CA PRO A 334 -0.89 1.88 28.68
C PRO A 334 -1.93 2.87 28.17
N SER A 335 -3.17 2.41 28.02
CA SER A 335 -4.34 3.28 28.17
C SER A 335 -5.20 2.80 29.34
N SER A 336 -5.26 3.66 30.36
CA SER A 336 -6.20 3.64 31.49
C SER A 336 -7.65 3.76 30.97
N SER A 337 -8.71 3.22 31.56
CA SER A 337 -9.05 2.96 32.97
C SER A 337 -10.40 2.22 33.00
N ALA A 338 -10.65 1.36 33.99
CA ALA A 338 -11.84 1.40 34.85
C ALA A 338 -11.96 0.15 35.76
N SER A 339 -11.79 0.42 37.05
CA SER A 339 -12.56 -0.12 38.18
C SER A 339 -12.60 -1.63 38.44
N LYS A 340 -12.00 -2.03 39.58
CA LYS A 340 -12.73 -2.73 40.64
C LYS A 340 -12.00 -2.59 41.99
N ASN A 341 -12.64 -1.83 42.89
CA ASN A 341 -12.42 -1.93 44.33
C ASN A 341 -13.07 -3.23 44.84
N ASN A 342 -12.31 -4.04 45.59
CA ASN A 342 -12.65 -4.48 46.95
C ASN A 342 -11.51 -5.34 47.54
N GLN A 343 -11.11 -4.99 48.77
CA GLN A 343 -10.06 -5.61 49.59
C GLN A 343 -10.53 -6.96 50.24
N PRO A 344 -9.82 -7.53 51.24
CA PRO A 344 -8.52 -8.23 51.16
C PRO A 344 -8.63 -9.67 51.73
N ALA A 345 -7.67 -10.55 51.43
CA ALA A 345 -7.53 -11.80 52.20
C ALA A 345 -6.08 -12.29 52.28
N ALA A 346 -5.67 -12.60 53.51
CA ALA A 346 -4.37 -13.11 53.90
C ALA A 346 -4.24 -14.64 53.76
N LEU A 347 -2.98 -15.10 53.88
CA LEU A 347 -2.51 -16.44 54.27
C LEU A 347 -2.54 -17.60 53.24
N GLY A 348 -1.34 -18.10 52.91
CA GLY A 348 -1.16 -19.39 52.23
C GLY A 348 0.30 -19.85 52.16
N LYS A 349 0.79 -20.50 53.23
CA LYS A 349 2.11 -21.13 53.38
C LYS A 349 2.43 -22.17 52.27
N LYS A 350 3.67 -22.21 51.76
CA LYS A 350 4.31 -23.41 51.16
C LYS A 350 5.78 -23.50 51.62
N LYS A 351 6.06 -24.32 52.65
CA LYS A 351 6.58 -25.71 52.61
C LYS A 351 8.00 -25.86 52.04
N LYS A 352 8.95 -25.94 52.99
CA LYS A 352 10.27 -26.59 52.87
C LYS A 352 10.14 -28.01 52.30
N ARG A 353 11.02 -28.37 51.35
CA ARG A 353 11.47 -29.75 51.15
C ARG A 353 13.00 -29.75 51.19
N GLY A 354 13.54 -30.45 52.19
CA GLY A 354 14.96 -30.75 52.30
C GLY A 354 15.32 -31.97 51.45
N GLY A 355 16.46 -31.89 50.77
CA GLY A 355 17.21 -33.04 50.28
C GLY A 355 18.60 -32.98 50.90
N LYS A 356 18.93 -33.99 51.73
CA LYS A 356 20.18 -34.07 52.49
C LYS A 356 21.07 -35.17 51.89
N LYS A 357 22.35 -34.81 51.72
CA LYS A 357 23.58 -35.64 51.80
C LYS A 357 23.90 -36.65 50.69
N LYS A 358 25.09 -36.46 50.10
CA LYS A 358 26.36 -37.21 50.31
C LYS A 358 27.39 -36.60 49.34
N GLY A 359 28.68 -36.41 49.61
CA GLY A 359 29.57 -36.72 50.73
C GLY A 359 31.03 -36.52 50.26
N ARG A 360 31.99 -36.67 51.21
CA ARG A 360 33.47 -36.66 51.08
C ARG A 360 34.09 -35.30 50.70
N LYS A 361 35.13 -34.80 51.35
CA LYS A 361 36.16 -35.39 52.22
C LYS A 361 36.51 -34.39 53.32
#